data_AF-A0A2P7EBY3-F1
#
_entry.id   AF-A0A2P7EBY3-F1
#
_cell.length_a   1.000
_cell.length_b   1.000
_cell.length_c   1.000
_cell.angle_alpha   90.00
_cell.angle_beta   90.00
_cell.angle_gamma   90.00
#
_symmetry.space_group_name_H-M   'P 1'
#
loop_
_entity.id
_entity.type
_entity.pdbx_description
1 polymer ?
#
loop_
_entity_poly.entity_id
_entity_poly.type
_entity_poly.pdbx_seq_one_letter_code
_entity_poly.pdbx_strand_id
1 'polypeptide(L)'
;MRQLIPASALLALTSFAVLPVQAAPQPATEAEMTLYTRISALNACIAAANGVDFNKSIGIAGETLSQVIQGQNGGAIKQLGAKPLPQEELRKGSINSVLIGVSQVCPDLMPADVRDKVKQALQNQAKPAK
;
A
#
# COMPACT_ATOMS: atom_id res chain seq x y z
N MET A 1 49.67 33.02 1.64
CA MET A 1 49.88 31.62 2.09
C MET A 1 49.20 30.71 1.08
N ARG A 2 49.98 29.91 0.35
CA ARG A 2 49.51 29.03 -0.72
C ARG A 2 49.40 27.62 -0.13
N GLN A 3 48.19 27.18 0.19
CA GLN A 3 47.97 25.84 0.73
C GLN A 3 48.13 24.82 -0.39
N LEU A 4 49.13 23.94 -0.24
CA LEU A 4 49.35 22.77 -1.08
C LEU A 4 48.39 21.67 -0.59
N ILE A 5 47.39 21.35 -1.40
CA ILE A 5 46.53 20.18 -1.17
C ILE A 5 47.40 18.93 -1.40
N PRO A 6 47.54 18.03 -0.40
CA PRO A 6 48.37 16.84 -0.55
C PRO A 6 47.76 15.91 -1.61
N ALA A 7 48.59 15.44 -2.54
CA ALA A 7 48.22 14.52 -3.61
C ALA A 7 47.62 13.18 -3.10
N SER A 8 47.77 12.89 -1.81
CA SER A 8 47.19 11.72 -1.14
C SER A 8 45.66 11.77 -0.97
N ALA A 9 45.02 12.92 -1.22
CA ALA A 9 43.56 13.05 -1.07
C ALA A 9 42.75 12.60 -2.30
N LEU A 10 43.39 12.28 -3.43
CA LEU A 10 42.69 11.90 -4.67
C LEU A 10 42.36 10.40 -4.81
N LEU A 11 42.82 9.53 -3.90
CA LEU A 11 42.66 8.07 -4.04
C LEU A 11 41.45 7.47 -3.30
N ALA A 12 40.62 8.26 -2.62
CA ALA A 12 39.51 7.76 -1.82
C ALA A 12 38.12 7.77 -2.52
N LEU A 13 38.05 7.99 -3.84
CA LEU A 13 36.79 8.13 -4.58
C LEU A 13 36.34 6.90 -5.39
N THR A 14 37.04 5.76 -5.32
CA THR A 14 36.75 4.56 -6.14
C THR A 14 36.00 3.45 -5.42
N SER A 15 35.39 3.73 -4.27
CA SER A 15 34.44 2.80 -3.62
C SER A 15 33.00 3.14 -4.03
N PHE A 16 32.70 3.15 -5.33
CA PHE A 16 31.32 3.01 -5.76
C PHE A 16 30.89 1.59 -5.40
N ALA A 17 30.27 1.44 -4.23
CA ALA A 17 29.59 0.22 -3.84
C ALA A 17 28.68 -0.19 -5.00
N VAL A 18 28.85 -1.42 -5.47
CA VAL A 18 27.93 -2.06 -6.41
C VAL A 18 26.56 -2.01 -5.76
N LEU A 19 25.71 -1.08 -6.20
CA LEU A 19 24.31 -1.08 -5.78
C LEU A 19 23.73 -2.42 -6.23
N PRO A 20 23.03 -3.16 -5.36
CA PRO A 20 22.37 -4.39 -5.79
C PRO A 20 21.45 -4.02 -6.96
N VAL A 21 21.65 -4.70 -8.10
CA VAL A 21 20.67 -4.67 -9.19
C VAL A 21 19.35 -5.11 -8.58
N GLN A 22 18.42 -4.16 -8.42
CA GLN A 22 17.09 -4.46 -7.94
C GLN A 22 16.45 -5.39 -8.99
N ALA A 23 16.17 -6.63 -8.58
CA ALA A 23 15.46 -7.57 -9.42
C ALA A 23 14.12 -6.96 -9.87
N ALA A 24 13.67 -7.31 -11.08
CA ALA A 24 12.39 -6.83 -11.57
C ALA A 24 11.29 -7.13 -10.54
N PRO A 25 10.44 -6.14 -10.20
CA PRO A 25 9.44 -6.29 -9.15
C PRO A 25 8.51 -7.45 -9.50
N GLN A 26 8.32 -8.35 -8.54
CA GLN A 26 7.41 -9.49 -8.67
C GLN A 26 5.98 -9.05 -8.32
N PRO A 27 4.95 -9.59 -8.99
CA PRO A 27 3.56 -9.30 -8.62
C PRO A 27 3.29 -9.63 -7.15
N ALA A 28 2.52 -8.77 -6.48
CA ALA A 28 2.19 -8.93 -5.06
C ALA A 28 1.51 -10.28 -4.82
N THR A 29 2.10 -11.07 -3.94
CA THR A 29 1.56 -12.35 -3.48
C THR A 29 0.36 -12.15 -2.57
N GLU A 30 -0.40 -13.23 -2.33
CA GLU A 30 -1.50 -13.20 -1.36
C GLU A 30 -1.06 -12.85 0.06
N ALA A 31 0.11 -13.33 0.47
CA ALA A 31 0.69 -13.03 1.78
C ALA A 31 1.04 -11.52 1.89
N GLU A 32 1.67 -10.95 0.85
CA GLU A 32 1.95 -9.51 0.78
C GLU A 32 0.67 -8.69 0.77
N MET A 33 -0.31 -9.04 -0.07
CA MET A 33 -1.60 -8.35 -0.11
C MET A 33 -2.33 -8.40 1.23
N THR A 34 -2.30 -9.55 1.92
CA THR A 34 -2.87 -9.69 3.27
C THR A 34 -2.16 -8.78 4.27
N LEU A 35 -0.82 -8.77 4.25
CA LEU A 35 -0.01 -7.96 5.13
C LEU A 35 -0.23 -6.46 4.89
N TYR A 36 -0.10 -6.01 3.64
CA TYR A 36 -0.24 -4.60 3.27
C TYR A 36 -1.65 -4.09 3.57
N THR A 37 -2.69 -4.88 3.26
CA THR A 37 -4.07 -4.50 3.55
C THR A 37 -4.31 -4.40 5.06
N ARG A 38 -3.79 -5.32 5.87
CA ARG A 38 -3.91 -5.24 7.33
C ARG A 38 -3.21 -4.02 7.91
N ILE A 39 -1.99 -3.72 7.45
CA ILE A 39 -1.25 -2.52 7.88
C ILE A 39 -2.02 -1.25 7.51
N SER A 40 -2.48 -1.14 6.26
CA SER A 40 -3.23 0.03 5.82
C SER A 40 -4.57 0.19 6.53
N ALA A 41 -5.28 -0.91 6.81
CA ALA A 41 -6.49 -0.89 7.63
C ALA A 41 -6.20 -0.38 9.05
N LEU A 42 -5.16 -0.89 9.71
CA LEU A 42 -4.74 -0.42 11.03
C LEU A 42 -4.38 1.07 11.02
N ASN A 43 -3.67 1.55 9.99
CA ASN A 43 -3.36 2.97 9.83
C ASN A 43 -4.64 3.82 9.69
N ALA A 44 -5.63 3.36 8.92
CA ALA A 44 -6.92 4.04 8.81
C ALA A 44 -7.68 4.05 10.15
N CYS A 45 -7.70 2.91 10.87
CA CYS A 45 -8.32 2.80 12.19
C CYS A 45 -7.69 3.78 13.18
N ILE A 46 -6.36 3.83 13.25
CA ILE A 46 -5.63 4.71 14.15
C ILE A 46 -5.90 6.18 13.81
N ALA A 47 -5.91 6.55 12.53
CA ALA A 47 -6.23 7.90 12.10
C ALA A 47 -7.66 8.31 12.50
N ALA A 48 -8.65 7.45 12.25
CA ALA A 48 -10.04 7.70 12.62
C ALA A 48 -10.22 7.82 14.14
N ALA A 49 -9.58 6.95 14.93
CA ALA A 49 -9.59 7.03 16.39
C ALA A 49 -8.97 8.32 16.94
N ASN A 50 -8.08 8.96 16.19
CA ASN A 50 -7.45 10.24 16.52
C ASN A 50 -8.17 11.45 15.87
N GLY A 51 -9.42 11.27 15.43
CA GLY A 51 -10.28 12.37 14.97
C GLY A 51 -10.08 12.81 13.53
N VAL A 52 -9.31 12.07 12.72
CA VAL A 52 -9.30 12.28 11.27
C VAL A 52 -10.63 11.76 10.71
N ASP A 53 -11.27 12.54 9.83
CA ASP A 53 -12.51 12.12 9.14
C ASP A 53 -12.36 10.69 8.57
N PHE A 54 -13.40 9.88 8.71
CA PHE A 54 -13.35 8.46 8.34
C PHE A 54 -13.06 8.28 6.85
N ASN A 55 -13.76 9.01 5.98
CA ASN A 55 -13.56 8.89 4.53
C ASN A 55 -12.16 9.36 4.12
N LYS A 56 -11.66 10.43 4.76
CA LYS A 56 -10.29 10.90 4.58
C LYS A 56 -9.26 9.86 5.03
N SER A 57 -9.50 9.21 6.17
CA SER A 57 -8.63 8.14 6.70
C SER A 57 -8.54 6.95 5.74
N ILE A 58 -9.69 6.50 5.20
CA ILE A 58 -9.76 5.44 4.19
C ILE A 58 -9.04 5.86 2.91
N GLY A 59 -9.24 7.10 2.43
CA GLY A 59 -8.59 7.62 1.24
C GLY A 59 -7.07 7.63 1.36
N ILE A 60 -6.54 8.15 2.47
CA ILE A 60 -5.10 8.19 2.75
C ILE A 60 -4.52 6.77 2.81
N ALA A 61 -5.16 5.86 3.54
CA ALA A 61 -4.70 4.48 3.68
C ALA A 61 -4.80 3.68 2.37
N GLY A 62 -5.83 3.93 1.56
CA GLY A 62 -5.97 3.32 0.23
C GLY A 62 -4.90 3.80 -0.75
N GLU A 63 -4.59 5.11 -0.74
CA GLU A 63 -3.48 5.66 -1.51
C GLU A 63 -2.12 5.09 -1.03
N THR A 64 -1.96 4.95 0.29
CA THR A 64 -0.77 4.33 0.89
C THR A 64 -0.60 2.88 0.40
N LEU A 65 -1.67 2.08 0.43
CA LEU A 65 -1.65 0.70 -0.06
C LEU A 65 -1.30 0.65 -1.56
N SER A 66 -1.91 1.51 -2.37
CA SER A 66 -1.62 1.61 -3.81
C SER A 66 -0.15 1.90 -4.08
N GLN A 67 0.43 2.87 -3.36
CA GLN A 67 1.84 3.23 -3.51
C GLN A 67 2.79 2.14 -3.00
N VAL A 68 2.42 1.40 -1.94
CA VAL A 68 3.21 0.24 -1.48
C VAL A 68 3.24 -0.85 -2.55
N ILE A 69 2.09 -1.21 -3.14
CA ILE A 69 2.03 -2.21 -4.21
C ILE A 69 2.80 -1.73 -5.46
N GLN A 70 2.72 -0.44 -5.77
CA GLN A 70 3.47 0.13 -6.88
C GLN A 70 4.99 0.08 -6.65
N GLY A 71 5.45 0.48 -5.47
CA GLY A 71 6.87 0.52 -5.13
C GLY A 71 7.51 -0.86 -4.95
N GLN A 72 6.81 -1.80 -4.33
CA GLN A 72 7.35 -3.13 -4.03
C GLN A 72 7.12 -4.14 -5.16
N ASN A 73 5.98 -4.04 -5.85
CA ASN A 73 5.51 -5.05 -6.79
C ASN A 73 5.23 -4.50 -8.19
N GLY A 74 5.64 -3.27 -8.47
CA GLY A 74 5.48 -2.65 -9.78
C GLY A 74 4.02 -2.43 -10.18
N GLY A 75 3.08 -2.48 -9.23
CA GLY A 75 1.64 -2.34 -9.48
C GLY A 75 0.95 -3.62 -9.95
N ALA A 76 1.65 -4.76 -9.99
CA ALA A 76 1.07 -6.05 -10.34
C ALA A 76 0.64 -6.82 -9.09
N ILE A 77 -0.46 -7.58 -9.18
CA ILE A 77 -0.99 -8.42 -8.10
C ILE A 77 -1.17 -9.83 -8.66
N LYS A 78 -0.55 -10.84 -8.04
CA LYS A 78 -0.46 -12.20 -8.57
C LYS A 78 -1.81 -12.80 -8.95
N GLN A 79 -2.83 -12.57 -8.12
CA GLN A 79 -4.20 -13.07 -8.33
C GLN A 79 -4.90 -12.42 -9.53
N LEU A 80 -4.44 -11.25 -9.97
CA LEU A 80 -4.95 -10.52 -11.13
C LEU A 80 -4.04 -10.66 -12.37
N GLY A 81 -2.90 -11.34 -12.22
CA GLY A 81 -1.91 -11.58 -13.27
C GLY A 81 -0.63 -10.77 -13.11
N ALA A 82 0.33 -11.00 -14.00
CA ALA A 82 1.64 -10.36 -13.95
C ALA A 82 1.67 -8.93 -14.50
N LYS A 83 0.58 -8.45 -15.12
CA LYS A 83 0.52 -7.12 -15.69
C LYS A 83 0.17 -6.09 -14.59
N PRO A 84 0.92 -4.98 -14.50
CA PRO A 84 0.55 -3.88 -13.63
C PRO A 84 -0.85 -3.36 -13.94
N LEU A 85 -1.62 -3.07 -12.89
CA LEU A 85 -2.90 -2.39 -13.03
C LEU A 85 -2.69 -0.91 -13.39
N PRO A 86 -3.60 -0.30 -14.16
CA PRO A 86 -3.65 1.16 -14.27
C PRO A 86 -3.73 1.80 -12.89
N GLN A 87 -3.02 2.92 -12.68
CA GLN A 87 -2.92 3.57 -11.37
C GLN A 87 -4.29 3.81 -10.71
N GLU A 88 -5.26 4.27 -11.49
CA GLU A 88 -6.59 4.58 -10.99
C GLU A 88 -7.37 3.32 -10.54
N GLU A 89 -7.15 2.19 -11.22
CA GLU A 89 -7.74 0.90 -10.83
C GLU A 89 -7.06 0.34 -9.58
N LEU A 90 -5.72 0.42 -9.51
CA LEU A 90 -4.96 0.01 -8.34
C LEU A 90 -5.37 0.81 -7.11
N ARG A 91 -5.54 2.12 -7.26
CA ARG A 91 -5.98 3.03 -6.19
C ARG A 91 -7.41 2.71 -5.71
N LYS A 92 -8.36 2.54 -6.65
CA LYS A 92 -9.74 2.15 -6.30
C LYS A 92 -9.80 0.79 -5.60
N GLY A 93 -9.08 -0.20 -6.12
CA GLY A 93 -8.97 -1.52 -5.51
C GLY A 93 -8.36 -1.47 -4.11
N SER A 94 -7.34 -0.63 -3.92
CA SER A 94 -6.68 -0.42 -2.63
C SER A 94 -7.61 0.23 -1.61
N ILE A 95 -8.37 1.27 -2.00
CA ILE A 95 -9.39 1.89 -1.13
C ILE A 95 -10.43 0.87 -0.69
N ASN A 96 -10.95 0.06 -1.62
CA ASN A 96 -11.92 -0.99 -1.30
C ASN A 96 -11.33 -2.05 -0.36
N SER A 97 -10.09 -2.46 -0.58
CA SER A 97 -9.39 -3.43 0.26
C SER A 97 -9.20 -2.90 1.68
N VAL A 98 -8.81 -1.63 1.82
CA VAL A 98 -8.70 -0.96 3.12
C VAL A 98 -10.06 -0.88 3.81
N LEU A 99 -11.13 -0.52 3.09
CA LEU A 99 -12.47 -0.44 3.68
C LEU A 99 -12.95 -1.81 4.20
N ILE A 100 -12.70 -2.88 3.45
CA ILE A 100 -13.00 -4.25 3.89
C ILE A 100 -12.14 -4.60 5.11
N GLY A 101 -10.84 -4.31 5.08
CA GLY A 101 -9.93 -4.54 6.21
C GLY A 101 -10.37 -3.80 7.47
N VAL A 102 -10.79 -2.54 7.35
CA VAL A 102 -11.32 -1.73 8.46
C VAL A 102 -12.56 -2.37 9.07
N SER A 103 -13.48 -2.90 8.25
CA SER A 103 -14.67 -3.59 8.75
C SER A 103 -14.38 -4.87 9.53
N GLN A 104 -13.20 -5.47 9.34
CA GLN A 104 -12.75 -6.66 10.07
C GLN A 104 -11.94 -6.30 11.32
N VAL A 105 -11.21 -5.17 11.30
CA VAL A 105 -10.25 -4.78 12.34
C VAL A 105 -10.86 -3.82 13.37
N CYS A 106 -11.61 -2.82 12.93
CA CYS A 106 -12.16 -1.76 13.79
C CYS A 106 -13.58 -1.33 13.35
N PRO A 107 -14.56 -2.25 13.29
CA PRO A 107 -15.91 -1.97 12.77
C PRO A 107 -16.64 -0.85 13.54
N ASP A 108 -16.28 -0.61 14.80
CA ASP A 108 -16.90 0.40 15.66
C ASP A 108 -16.50 1.83 15.28
N LEU A 109 -15.37 2.00 14.58
CA LEU A 109 -14.94 3.31 14.06
C LEU A 109 -15.63 3.68 12.74
N MET A 110 -16.36 2.75 12.13
CA MET A 110 -17.08 3.01 10.88
C MET A 110 -18.39 3.75 11.14
N PRO A 111 -18.71 4.78 10.35
CA PRO A 111 -20.06 5.34 10.32
C PRO A 111 -21.09 4.24 10.04
N ALA A 112 -22.24 4.30 10.71
CA ALA A 112 -23.24 3.23 10.67
C ALA A 112 -23.71 2.92 9.24
N ASP A 113 -23.95 3.96 8.43
CA ASP A 113 -24.38 3.82 7.04
C ASP A 113 -23.30 3.16 6.16
N VAL A 114 -22.01 3.46 6.42
CA VAL A 114 -20.89 2.84 5.71
C VAL A 114 -20.75 1.38 6.11
N ARG A 115 -20.82 1.07 7.40
CA ARG A 115 -20.76 -0.32 7.90
C ARG A 115 -21.86 -1.18 7.30
N ASP A 116 -23.08 -0.67 7.22
CA ASP A 116 -24.22 -1.38 6.65
C ASP A 116 -24.04 -1.63 5.15
N LYS A 117 -23.56 -0.62 4.40
CA LYS A 117 -23.21 -0.77 2.98
C LYS A 117 -22.12 -1.82 2.75
N VAL A 118 -21.08 -1.84 3.57
CA VAL A 118 -20.00 -2.83 3.47
C VAL A 118 -20.52 -4.23 3.77
N LYS A 119 -21.32 -4.40 4.84
CA LYS A 119 -21.95 -5.68 5.16
C LYS A 119 -22.84 -6.18 4.01
N GLN A 120 -23.66 -5.29 3.43
CA GLN A 120 -24.51 -5.63 2.30
C GLN A 120 -23.69 -6.04 1.07
N ALA A 121 -22.60 -5.32 0.76
CA ALA A 121 -21.72 -5.64 -0.35
C ALA A 121 -21.07 -7.03 -0.19
N LEU A 122 -20.55 -7.35 1.01
CA LEU A 122 -19.95 -8.65 1.30
C LEU A 122 -20.97 -9.79 1.21
N GLN A 123 -22.20 -9.58 1.71
CA GLN A 123 -23.29 -10.56 1.59
C GLN A 123 -23.70 -10.81 0.13
N ASN A 124 -23.66 -9.78 -0.71
CA ASN A 124 -23.98 -9.92 -2.13
C ASN A 124 -22.88 -10.66 -2.91
N GLN A 125 -21.62 -10.54 -2.51
CA GLN A 125 -20.51 -11.30 -3.09
C GLN A 125 -20.51 -12.78 -2.70
N ALA A 126 -21.05 -13.11 -1.51
CA ALA A 126 -21.20 -14.48 -1.04
C ALA A 126 -22.38 -15.23 -1.70
N LYS A 127 -23.27 -14.53 -2.41
CA LYS A 127 -24.30 -15.17 -3.22
C LYS A 127 -23.68 -15.67 -4.52
N PRO A 128 -23.85 -16.96 -4.89
CA PRO A 128 -23.35 -17.44 -6.17
C PRO A 128 -23.96 -16.60 -7.29
N ALA A 129 -23.12 -16.25 -8.27
CA ALA A 129 -23.59 -15.62 -9.50
C ALA A 129 -24.70 -16.50 -10.09
N LYS A 130 -25.84 -15.87 -10.38
CA LYS A 130 -27.01 -16.55 -10.95
C LYS A 130 -26.74 -16.93 -12.40
#